data_AF-A0A834Y3T7-F1
#
_entry.id   AF-A0A834Y3T7-F1
#
_cell.length_a   1.000
_cell.length_b   1.000
_cell.length_c   1.000
_cell.angle_alpha   90.00
_cell.angle_beta   90.00
_cell.angle_gamma   90.00
#
_symmetry.space_group_name_H-M   'P 1'
#
loop_
_entity.id
_entity.type
_entity.pdbx_description
1 polymer ?
#
loop_
_entity_poly.entity_id
_entity_poly.type
_entity_poly.pdbx_seq_one_letter_code
_entity_poly.pdbx_strand_id
1 'polypeptide(L)'
;MNFNVGEAVVVGQGNVAIDVAIMLLAVIEELAKTNITAHPLEQLSKTKIKKVWMIGRRGPLQAVFTIAELREMTKLKNCKNFLANK
;
A
#
# COMPACT_ATOMS: atom_id res chain seq x y z
N MET A 1 0.16 15.90 2.43
CA MET A 1 0.88 15.10 1.40
C MET A 1 0.22 15.34 0.05
N ASN A 2 0.99 15.33 -1.04
CA ASN A 2 0.44 15.48 -2.39
C ASN A 2 0.06 14.10 -2.94
N PHE A 3 -1.23 13.89 -3.20
CA PHE A 3 -1.77 12.65 -3.77
C PHE A 3 -2.22 12.81 -5.23
N ASN A 4 -1.90 13.94 -5.87
CA ASN A 4 -2.17 14.21 -7.28
C ASN A 4 -1.03 13.68 -8.18
N VAL A 5 -0.60 12.45 -7.92
CA VAL A 5 0.44 11.72 -8.67
C VAL A 5 -0.06 10.32 -8.98
N GLY A 6 0.42 9.71 -10.06
CA GLY A 6 0.01 8.36 -10.47
C GLY A 6 0.70 7.23 -9.69
N GLU A 7 1.88 7.49 -9.15
CA GLU A 7 2.71 6.50 -8.47
C GLU A 7 3.26 7.03 -7.14
N ALA A 8 3.46 6.13 -6.18
CA ALA A 8 4.13 6.41 -4.92
C ALA A 8 5.25 5.39 -4.65
N VAL A 9 6.25 5.81 -3.88
CA VAL A 9 7.36 4.95 -3.46
C VAL A 9 7.38 4.92 -1.93
N VAL A 10 7.37 3.70 -1.39
CA VAL A 10 7.53 3.42 0.03
C VAL A 10 8.90 2.78 0.23
N VAL A 11 9.75 3.41 1.03
CA VAL A 11 11.09 2.90 1.35
C VAL A 11 10.98 2.01 2.58
N GLY A 12 11.21 0.71 2.41
CA GLY A 12 11.06 -0.30 3.45
C GLY A 12 10.33 -1.55 2.96
N GLN A 13 10.61 -2.68 3.61
CA GLN A 13 9.98 -3.98 3.33
C GLN A 13 9.55 -4.63 4.65
N GLY A 14 8.80 -3.88 5.46
CA GLY A 14 8.22 -4.34 6.72
C GLY A 14 6.70 -4.18 6.74
N ASN A 15 6.05 -4.61 7.83
CA ASN A 15 4.60 -4.53 7.99
C ASN A 15 4.05 -3.12 7.71
N VAL A 16 4.67 -2.09 8.30
CA VAL A 16 4.25 -0.69 8.10
C VAL A 16 4.30 -0.27 6.62
N ALA A 17 5.26 -0.79 5.84
CA ALA A 17 5.34 -0.48 4.42
C ALA A 17 4.15 -1.09 3.66
N ILE A 18 3.73 -2.30 4.06
CA ILE A 18 2.54 -2.96 3.52
C ILE A 18 1.28 -2.19 3.92
N ASP A 19 1.14 -1.77 5.18
CA ASP A 19 -0.02 -0.99 5.65
C ASP A 19 -0.17 0.31 4.84
N VAL A 20 0.94 1.03 4.62
CA VAL A 20 0.94 2.24 3.80
C VAL A 20 0.53 1.92 2.36
N ALA A 21 1.02 0.83 1.77
CA ALA A 21 0.64 0.43 0.42
C ALA A 21 -0.86 0.09 0.33
N ILE A 22 -1.40 -0.63 1.32
CA ILE A 22 -2.83 -0.95 1.43
C ILE A 22 -3.65 0.33 1.53
N MET A 23 -3.29 1.25 2.43
CA MET A 23 -4.00 2.53 2.59
C MET A 23 -4.03 3.38 1.31
N LEU A 24 -2.97 3.33 0.50
CA LEU A 24 -2.88 4.09 -0.75
C LEU A 24 -3.61 3.43 -1.94
N LEU A 25 -3.80 2.11 -1.92
CA LEU A 25 -4.34 1.34 -3.05
C LEU A 25 -5.72 0.73 -2.81
N ALA A 26 -6.17 0.64 -1.55
CA ALA A 26 -7.45 0.06 -1.20
C ALA A 26 -8.62 0.83 -1.80
N VAL A 27 -9.69 0.08 -2.07
CA VAL A 27 -10.97 0.62 -2.52
C VAL A 27 -11.58 1.45 -1.37
N ILE A 28 -12.00 2.67 -1.68
CA ILE A 28 -12.44 3.65 -0.67
C ILE A 28 -13.63 3.15 0.13
N GLU A 29 -14.55 2.42 -0.50
CA GLU A 29 -15.71 1.81 0.14
C GLU A 29 -15.34 0.72 1.15
N GLU A 30 -14.15 0.12 1.03
CA GLU A 30 -13.63 -0.83 2.02
C GLU A 30 -12.97 -0.12 3.19
N LEU A 31 -12.18 0.93 2.91
CA LEU A 31 -11.60 1.78 3.95
C LEU A 31 -12.68 2.44 4.81
N ALA A 32 -13.79 2.87 4.20
CA ALA A 32 -14.92 3.50 4.89
C ALA A 32 -15.62 2.57 5.91
N LYS A 33 -15.40 1.25 5.83
CA LYS A 33 -15.93 0.26 6.80
C LYS A 33 -15.02 0.06 8.01
N THR A 34 -13.84 0.68 8.00
CA THR A 34 -12.86 0.61 9.09
C THR A 34 -13.06 1.78 10.08
N ASN A 35 -12.21 1.84 11.10
CA ASN A 35 -12.15 2.95 12.06
C ASN A 35 -11.32 4.15 11.56
N ILE A 36 -11.08 4.28 10.25
CA ILE A 36 -10.43 5.44 9.65
C ILE A 36 -11.22 6.73 9.92
N THR A 37 -10.52 7.83 10.20
CA THR A 37 -11.16 9.14 10.41
C THR A 37 -11.55 9.79 9.09
N ALA A 38 -12.49 10.74 9.13
CA ALA A 38 -13.05 11.37 7.93
C ALA A 38 -12.00 12.11 7.08
N HIS A 39 -11.04 12.79 7.72
CA HIS A 39 -10.04 13.59 7.01
C HIS A 39 -9.11 12.73 6.11
N PRO A 40 -8.44 11.67 6.60
CA PRO A 40 -7.69 10.76 5.74
C PRO A 40 -8.54 10.09 4.66
N LEU A 41 -9.78 9.68 4.98
CA LEU A 41 -10.67 9.06 4.01
C LEU A 41 -11.00 10.01 2.85
N GLU A 42 -11.27 11.29 3.15
CA GLU A 42 -11.51 12.32 2.13
C GLU A 42 -10.26 12.60 1.28
N GLN A 43 -9.07 12.57 1.88
CA GLN A 43 -7.83 12.75 1.13
C GLN A 43 -7.56 11.57 0.19
N LEU A 44 -7.79 10.34 0.67
CA LEU A 44 -7.59 9.12 -0.09
C LEU A 44 -8.64 9.00 -1.20
N SER A 45 -9.88 9.45 -1.01
CA SER A 45 -10.89 9.42 -2.07
C SER A 45 -10.56 10.29 -3.28
N LYS A 46 -9.68 11.28 -3.09
CA LYS A 46 -9.18 12.19 -4.13
C LYS A 46 -7.83 11.75 -4.70
N THR A 47 -7.24 10.65 -4.23
CA THR A 47 -5.92 10.18 -4.69
C THR A 47 -5.95 9.72 -6.14
N LYS A 48 -4.89 10.03 -6.88
CA LYS A 48 -4.67 9.48 -8.23
C LYS A 48 -3.67 8.34 -8.26
N ILE A 49 -3.16 7.93 -7.09
CA ILE A 49 -2.18 6.86 -7.00
C ILE A 49 -2.83 5.55 -7.46
N LYS A 50 -2.21 4.92 -8.46
CA LYS A 50 -2.60 3.60 -8.99
C LYS A 50 -1.49 2.56 -8.84
N LYS A 51 -0.31 2.98 -8.38
CA LYS A 51 0.85 2.12 -8.23
C LYS A 51 1.68 2.53 -7.02
N VAL A 52 2.05 1.55 -6.21
CA VAL A 52 2.97 1.74 -5.09
C VAL A 52 4.15 0.81 -5.28
N TRP A 53 5.35 1.37 -5.22
CA TRP A 53 6.60 0.62 -5.20
C TRP A 53 7.09 0.49 -3.77
N MET A 54 7.35 -0.74 -3.32
CA MET A 54 8.05 -0.98 -2.06
C MET A 54 9.51 -1.32 -2.36
N ILE A 55 10.43 -0.46 -1.91
CA ILE A 55 11.85 -0.61 -2.19
C ILE A 55 12.58 -0.97 -0.91
N GLY A 56 13.22 -2.14 -0.91
CA GLY A 56 14.13 -2.58 0.15
C GLY A 56 15.59 -2.36 -0.22
N ARG A 57 16.42 -2.11 0.79
CA ARG A 57 17.89 -2.06 0.64
C ARG A 57 18.55 -3.45 0.52
N ARG A 58 17.80 -4.53 0.76
CA ARG A 58 18.23 -5.93 0.74
C ARG A 58 17.23 -6.75 -0.08
N GLY A 59 17.56 -8.02 -0.33
CA GLY A 59 16.71 -8.92 -1.10
C GLY A 59 15.47 -9.40 -0.34
N PRO A 60 14.60 -10.16 -1.03
CA PRO A 60 13.32 -10.62 -0.48
C PRO A 60 13.46 -11.48 0.79
N LEU A 61 14.56 -12.25 0.90
CA LEU A 61 14.84 -13.08 2.09
C LEU A 61 15.14 -12.28 3.35
N GLN A 62 15.45 -10.99 3.22
CA GLN A 62 15.71 -10.09 4.34
C GLN A 62 14.55 -9.14 4.62
N ALA A 63 13.41 -9.31 3.94
CA ALA A 63 12.20 -8.57 4.26
C ALA A 63 11.72 -8.91 5.68
N VAL A 64 11.18 -7.92 6.37
CA VAL A 64 10.77 -8.02 7.78
C VAL A 64 9.25 -8.00 7.94
N PHE A 65 8.50 -8.11 6.83
CA PHE A 65 7.06 -8.28 6.90
C PHE A 65 6.69 -9.70 7.31
N THR A 66 5.52 -9.84 7.94
CA THR A 66 4.96 -11.15 8.28
C THR A 66 4.16 -11.73 7.12
N ILE A 67 3.92 -13.04 7.16
CA ILE A 67 3.03 -13.72 6.18
C ILE A 67 1.60 -13.19 6.27
N ALA A 68 1.14 -12.80 7.46
CA ALA A 68 -0.19 -12.24 7.67
C ALA A 68 -0.36 -10.92 6.89
N GLU A 69 0.58 -9.99 7.04
CA GLU A 69 0.55 -8.72 6.30
C GLU A 69 0.68 -8.92 4.79
N LEU A 70 1.60 -9.80 4.38
CA LEU A 70 1.75 -10.12 2.96
C LEU A 70 0.45 -10.66 2.38
N ARG A 71 -0.30 -11.47 3.15
CA ARG A 71 -1.61 -11.99 2.75
C ARG A 71 -2.66 -10.89 2.64
N GLU A 72 -2.70 -9.92 3.56
CA GLU A 72 -3.65 -8.80 3.45
C GLU A 72 -3.46 -8.02 2.16
N MET A 73 -2.21 -7.77 1.74
CA MET A 73 -1.92 -7.14 0.45
C MET A 73 -2.49 -7.92 -0.75
N THR A 74 -2.58 -9.25 -0.67
CA THR A 74 -3.18 -10.06 -1.75
C THR A 74 -4.70 -9.95 -1.86
N LYS A 75 -5.38 -9.39 -0.84
CA LYS A 75 -6.83 -9.20 -0.85
C LYS A 75 -7.28 -7.89 -1.49
N LEU A 76 -6.34 -7.00 -1.82
CA LEU A 76 -6.64 -5.74 -2.49
C LEU A 76 -7.36 -5.99 -3.83
N LYS A 77 -8.58 -5.47 -3.94
CA LYS A 77 -9.36 -5.56 -5.18
C LYS A 77 -8.73 -4.72 -6.28
N ASN A 78 -8.83 -5.21 -7.52
CA ASN A 78 -8.32 -4.54 -8.72
C ASN A 78 -6.81 -4.22 -8.67
N CYS A 79 -6.05 -4.88 -7.80
CA CYS A 79 -4.62 -4.72 -7.67
C CYS A 79 -3.89 -5.98 -8.15
N LYS A 80 -2.80 -5.79 -8.87
CA LYS A 80 -1.89 -6.88 -9.27
C LYS A 80 -0.58 -6.71 -8.53
N ASN A 81 -0.22 -7.73 -7.75
CA ASN A 81 1.08 -7.80 -7.09
C ASN A 81 2.15 -8.23 -8.09
N PHE A 82 3.31 -7.58 -8.06
CA PHE A 82 4.47 -7.95 -8.86
C PHE A 82 5.73 -7.81 -8.01
N LEU A 83 6.69 -8.69 -8.24
CA LEU A 83 8.01 -8.64 -7.63
C LEU A 83 9.02 -8.40 -8.76
N ALA A 84 9.69 -7.26 -8.72
CA ALA A 84 10.81 -6.98 -9.61
C ALA A 84 12.10 -7.36 -8.88
N ASN A 85 12.77 -8.41 -9.35
CA ASN A 85 14.18 -8.63 -9.03
C ASN A 85 15.02 -8.05 -10.18
N LYS A 86 16.12 -7.43 -9.82
CA LYS A 86 17.12 -6.96 -10.78
C LYS A 86 17.69 -8.13 -11.57
#